data_AF-A0A2D8HTS5-F1
#
_entry.id   AF-A0A2D8HTS5-F1
#
_cell.length_a   1.000
_cell.length_b   1.000
_cell.length_c   1.000
_cell.angle_alpha   90.00
_cell.angle_beta   90.00
_cell.angle_gamma   90.00
#
_symmetry.space_group_name_H-M   'P 1'
#
loop_
_entity.id
_entity.type
_entity.pdbx_description
1 polymer ?
#
loop_
_entity_poly.entity_id
_entity_poly.type
_entity_poly.pdbx_seq_one_letter_code
_entity_poly.pdbx_strand_id
1 'polypeptide(L)'
;MVQDKMNFQRRFGIEIEFKGNRAAVCESIQRLGVACLEERYNHNTRTHWKIVTDASLGYDNAGEVVSPILQGEQGLRELELVCQGLEDAGARVDRQCGLHIHLDCRDMSVAECQTVFKRYSDYEHAIDRIMPRSRRGNARWCGTIAHSSVKRETYNTKESLSNAIGRYHKVNLTNIASRGSIEFRQHSGTTNYNKIYNWLNFLQQFVASSIQLTGVARTVRRVRSKQRWYNQLRTAYENVGGSVTYSKGLKKWRFETGETIFFLTNAQIQELYPEGSSLKNTPLKVTWQSQIRLLDGVPPQRTEQYTQDDSLTFGLTPETIDWLQRRANELS
;
A
#
# COMPACT_ATOMS: atom_id res chain seq x y z
N MET A 1 -23.95 15.39 -8.69
CA MET A 1 -23.32 14.54 -7.67
C MET A 1 -21.90 14.29 -8.11
N VAL A 2 -20.92 14.78 -7.36
CA VAL A 2 -19.50 14.71 -7.72
C VAL A 2 -19.01 13.31 -7.39
N GLN A 3 -18.67 12.52 -8.42
CA GLN A 3 -17.92 11.26 -8.24
C GLN A 3 -16.57 11.60 -7.62
N ASP A 4 -16.31 11.11 -6.42
CA ASP A 4 -14.97 11.08 -5.86
C ASP A 4 -14.06 10.31 -6.83
N LYS A 5 -13.11 11.02 -7.43
CA LYS A 5 -12.10 10.43 -8.31
C LYS A 5 -11.25 9.46 -7.49
N MET A 6 -11.51 8.16 -7.65
CA MET A 6 -10.61 7.08 -7.20
C MET A 6 -9.20 7.36 -7.76
N ASN A 7 -8.26 7.65 -6.87
CA ASN A 7 -6.95 8.15 -7.27
C ASN A 7 -6.00 6.97 -7.54
N PHE A 8 -6.14 6.28 -8.69
CA PHE A 8 -5.20 5.27 -9.20
C PHE A 8 -3.87 5.91 -9.61
N GLN A 9 -3.13 6.41 -8.62
CA GLN A 9 -1.91 7.20 -8.83
C GLN A 9 -0.66 6.32 -8.98
N ARG A 10 -0.63 5.15 -8.33
CA ARG A 10 0.55 4.27 -8.38
C ARG A 10 0.56 3.50 -9.69
N ARG A 11 1.70 3.55 -10.38
CA ARG A 11 1.93 2.76 -11.60
C ARG A 11 1.83 1.27 -11.28
N PHE A 12 1.28 0.52 -12.22
CA PHE A 12 1.04 -0.91 -12.04
C PHE A 12 1.36 -1.71 -13.30
N GLY A 13 1.61 -3.00 -13.11
CA GLY A 13 1.71 -3.99 -14.18
C GLY A 13 0.81 -5.18 -13.87
N ILE A 14 0.30 -5.84 -14.90
CA ILE A 14 -0.63 -6.97 -14.77
C ILE A 14 -0.15 -8.11 -15.65
N GLU A 15 -0.18 -9.32 -15.09
CA GLU A 15 0.06 -10.57 -15.80
C GLU A 15 -1.20 -11.44 -15.68
N ILE A 16 -1.83 -11.78 -16.81
CA ILE A 16 -3.07 -12.57 -16.90
C ILE A 16 -2.74 -13.90 -17.56
N GLU A 17 -2.76 -14.98 -16.78
CA GLU A 17 -2.59 -16.34 -17.30
C GLU A 17 -3.92 -16.88 -17.87
N PHE A 18 -3.86 -17.54 -19.02
CA PHE A 18 -5.04 -18.08 -19.71
C PHE A 18 -4.74 -19.38 -20.47
N LYS A 19 -5.81 -20.14 -20.77
CA LYS A 19 -5.85 -21.24 -21.74
C LYS A 19 -6.52 -20.73 -23.02
N GLY A 20 -5.89 -20.93 -24.16
CA GLY A 20 -6.36 -20.50 -25.46
C GLY A 20 -5.24 -20.33 -26.49
N ASN A 21 -5.62 -20.04 -27.73
CA ASN A 21 -4.69 -19.75 -28.81
C ASN A 21 -4.09 -18.33 -28.62
N ARG A 22 -2.78 -18.25 -28.39
CA ARG A 22 -2.07 -16.99 -28.15
C ARG A 22 -2.14 -16.02 -29.34
N ALA A 23 -2.00 -16.52 -30.56
CA ALA A 23 -2.08 -15.70 -31.76
C ALA A 23 -3.49 -15.09 -31.91
N ALA A 24 -4.53 -15.89 -31.70
CA ALA A 24 -5.92 -15.41 -31.75
C ALA A 24 -6.20 -14.34 -30.67
N VAL A 25 -5.67 -14.50 -29.45
CA VAL A 25 -5.76 -13.47 -28.40
C VAL A 25 -5.02 -12.20 -28.81
N CYS A 26 -3.80 -12.32 -29.34
CA CYS A 26 -3.00 -11.19 -29.80
C CYS A 26 -3.74 -10.38 -30.88
N GLU A 27 -4.23 -11.06 -31.92
CA GLU A 27 -5.02 -10.46 -33.00
C GLU A 27 -6.29 -9.81 -32.48
N SER A 28 -6.97 -10.44 -31.50
CA SER A 28 -8.18 -9.88 -30.89
C SER A 28 -7.91 -8.57 -30.15
N ILE A 29 -6.84 -8.53 -29.34
CA ILE A 29 -6.41 -7.31 -28.64
C ILE A 29 -6.02 -6.20 -29.63
N GLN A 30 -5.28 -6.55 -30.71
CA GLN A 30 -4.91 -5.60 -31.76
C GLN A 30 -6.12 -5.00 -32.49
N ARG A 31 -7.15 -5.80 -32.77
CA ARG A 31 -8.40 -5.31 -33.39
C ARG A 31 -9.14 -4.29 -32.53
N LEU A 32 -8.96 -4.33 -31.21
CA LEU A 32 -9.50 -3.35 -30.27
C LEU A 32 -8.62 -2.08 -30.14
N GLY A 33 -7.57 -1.97 -30.96
CA GLY A 33 -6.71 -0.79 -31.00
C GLY A 33 -5.61 -0.77 -29.94
N VAL A 34 -5.34 -1.89 -29.25
CA VAL A 34 -4.27 -2.00 -28.25
C VAL A 34 -3.05 -2.70 -28.86
N ALA A 35 -1.88 -2.08 -28.75
CA ALA A 35 -0.63 -2.66 -29.24
C ALA A 35 -0.28 -3.92 -28.43
N CYS A 36 -0.29 -5.09 -29.10
CA CYS A 36 0.03 -6.38 -28.50
C CYS A 36 0.95 -7.19 -29.43
N LEU A 37 1.92 -7.93 -28.90
CA LEU A 37 2.80 -8.81 -29.70
C LEU A 37 3.01 -10.17 -29.01
N GLU A 38 3.04 -11.26 -29.78
CA GLU A 38 3.51 -12.55 -29.25
C GLU A 38 5.04 -12.53 -29.18
N GLU A 39 5.59 -12.89 -28.01
CA GLU A 39 7.02 -12.95 -27.76
C GLU A 39 7.41 -14.30 -27.16
N ARG A 40 8.67 -14.71 -27.34
CA ARG A 40 9.24 -15.83 -26.56
C ARG A 40 9.29 -15.45 -25.08
N TYR A 41 9.29 -16.45 -24.21
CA TYR A 41 9.45 -16.28 -22.77
C TYR A 41 10.58 -15.29 -22.45
N ASN A 42 10.22 -14.19 -21.80
CA ASN A 42 11.17 -13.19 -21.35
C ASN A 42 10.60 -12.32 -20.24
N HIS A 43 11.50 -11.64 -19.57
CA HIS A 43 11.22 -10.81 -18.41
C HIS A 43 11.39 -9.31 -18.68
N ASN A 44 11.54 -8.93 -19.96
CA ASN A 44 11.80 -7.55 -20.35
C ASN A 44 10.51 -6.73 -20.30
N THR A 45 10.58 -5.55 -19.69
CA THR A 45 9.51 -4.56 -19.77
C THR A 45 9.41 -4.03 -21.20
N ARG A 46 8.18 -3.87 -21.69
CA ARG A 46 7.86 -3.36 -23.03
C ARG A 46 6.98 -2.12 -22.94
N THR A 47 6.85 -1.41 -24.05
CA THR A 47 5.92 -0.29 -24.24
C THR A 47 4.58 -0.75 -24.84
N HIS A 48 4.45 -2.03 -25.15
CA HIS A 48 3.26 -2.70 -25.67
C HIS A 48 2.90 -3.88 -24.76
N TRP A 49 1.66 -4.36 -24.86
CA TRP A 49 1.28 -5.65 -24.26
C TRP A 49 1.99 -6.77 -24.98
N LYS A 50 2.38 -7.82 -24.26
CA LYS A 50 2.96 -8.99 -24.88
C LYS A 50 2.27 -10.25 -24.41
N ILE A 51 2.25 -11.26 -25.27
CA ILE A 51 1.81 -12.60 -24.91
C ILE A 51 3.04 -13.50 -24.92
N VAL A 52 3.33 -14.13 -23.78
CA VAL A 52 4.46 -15.04 -23.63
C VAL A 52 4.00 -16.44 -23.27
N THR A 53 4.88 -17.42 -23.50
CA THR A 53 4.71 -18.78 -22.98
C THR A 53 5.01 -18.82 -21.48
N ASP A 54 4.19 -19.51 -20.69
CA ASP A 54 4.49 -19.83 -19.31
C ASP A 54 4.52 -21.36 -19.12
N ALA A 55 5.67 -21.86 -18.66
CA ALA A 55 5.88 -23.29 -18.40
C ALA A 55 4.98 -23.82 -17.27
N SER A 56 4.48 -22.95 -16.38
CA SER A 56 3.57 -23.34 -15.30
C SER A 56 2.16 -23.74 -15.79
N LEU A 57 1.81 -23.36 -17.03
CA LEU A 57 0.50 -23.55 -17.65
C LEU A 57 0.39 -24.81 -18.52
N GLY A 58 1.44 -25.61 -18.64
CA GLY A 58 1.47 -26.74 -19.58
C GLY A 58 1.73 -26.32 -21.04
N TYR A 59 2.02 -27.29 -21.90
CA TYR A 59 2.60 -27.03 -23.23
C TYR A 59 1.58 -26.72 -24.34
N ASP A 60 0.31 -27.11 -24.17
CA ASP A 60 -0.69 -26.95 -25.22
C ASP A 60 -1.61 -25.74 -24.97
N ASN A 61 -1.62 -24.80 -25.92
CA ASN A 61 -2.57 -23.68 -26.01
C ASN A 61 -2.83 -22.93 -24.69
N ALA A 62 -1.78 -22.35 -24.11
CA ALA A 62 -1.87 -21.47 -22.96
C ALA A 62 -0.86 -20.31 -23.07
N GLY A 63 -1.10 -19.21 -22.37
CA GLY A 63 -0.20 -18.07 -22.38
C GLY A 63 -0.41 -17.15 -21.21
N GLU A 64 0.50 -16.18 -21.09
CA GLU A 64 0.43 -15.09 -20.13
C GLU A 64 0.42 -13.77 -20.91
N VAL A 65 -0.64 -12.99 -20.76
CA VAL A 65 -0.72 -11.62 -21.28
C VAL A 65 -0.10 -10.69 -20.24
N VAL A 66 0.97 -9.99 -20.62
CA VAL A 66 1.78 -9.15 -19.74
C VAL A 66 1.70 -7.70 -20.20
N SER A 67 1.34 -6.81 -19.28
CA SER A 67 1.16 -5.39 -19.58
C SER A 67 2.47 -4.62 -19.73
N PRO A 68 2.46 -3.47 -20.45
CA PRO A 68 3.43 -2.41 -20.21
C PRO A 68 3.21 -1.81 -18.80
N ILE A 69 3.99 -0.81 -18.42
CA ILE A 69 3.71 -0.07 -17.17
C ILE A 69 2.48 0.81 -17.38
N LEU A 70 1.40 0.49 -16.68
CA LEU A 70 0.11 1.17 -16.74
C LEU A 70 -0.03 2.20 -15.61
N GLN A 71 -0.88 3.20 -15.80
CA GLN A 71 -1.19 4.21 -14.78
C GLN A 71 -2.55 4.87 -15.02
N GLY A 72 -3.27 5.15 -13.93
CA GLY A 72 -4.52 5.90 -13.94
C GLY A 72 -5.58 5.34 -14.87
N GLU A 73 -6.54 6.21 -15.23
CA GLU A 73 -7.68 5.88 -16.08
C GLU A 73 -7.28 5.37 -17.47
N GLN A 74 -6.16 5.84 -18.02
CA GLN A 74 -5.68 5.36 -19.31
C GLN A 74 -5.26 3.88 -19.22
N GLY A 75 -4.50 3.52 -18.19
CA GLY A 75 -4.10 2.13 -17.96
C GLY A 75 -5.28 1.21 -17.69
N LEU A 76 -6.32 1.71 -17.02
CA LEU A 76 -7.55 0.96 -16.76
C LEU A 76 -8.37 0.70 -18.03
N ARG A 77 -8.54 1.71 -18.89
CA ARG A 77 -9.19 1.53 -20.19
C ARG A 77 -8.47 0.53 -21.07
N GLU A 78 -7.14 0.58 -21.09
CA GLU A 78 -6.34 -0.37 -21.85
C GLU A 78 -6.47 -1.80 -21.32
N LEU A 79 -6.48 -1.98 -20.00
CA LEU A 79 -6.76 -3.26 -19.35
C LEU A 79 -8.15 -3.80 -19.69
N GLU A 80 -9.18 -2.95 -19.72
CA GLU A 80 -10.55 -3.35 -20.09
C GLU A 80 -10.60 -3.89 -21.52
N LEU A 81 -9.98 -3.19 -22.47
CA LEU A 81 -9.87 -3.65 -23.86
C LEU A 81 -9.09 -4.96 -23.99
N VAL A 82 -8.03 -5.15 -23.20
CA VAL A 82 -7.28 -6.42 -23.18
C VAL A 82 -8.13 -7.57 -22.64
N CYS A 83 -8.92 -7.33 -21.60
CA CYS A 83 -9.86 -8.32 -21.07
C CYS A 83 -10.94 -8.68 -22.10
N GLN A 84 -11.47 -7.69 -22.83
CA GLN A 84 -12.41 -7.91 -23.94
C GLN A 84 -11.75 -8.74 -25.06
N GLY A 85 -10.51 -8.42 -25.44
CA GLY A 85 -9.78 -9.17 -26.47
C GLY A 85 -9.56 -10.63 -26.09
N LEU A 86 -9.26 -10.91 -24.81
CA LEU A 86 -9.19 -12.25 -24.26
C LEU A 86 -10.54 -12.99 -24.36
N GLU A 87 -11.64 -12.33 -23.99
CA GLU A 87 -12.98 -12.90 -24.08
C GLU A 87 -13.41 -13.20 -25.52
N ASP A 88 -13.22 -12.24 -26.44
CA ASP A 88 -13.54 -12.37 -27.86
C ASP A 88 -12.76 -13.50 -28.55
N ALA A 89 -11.53 -13.75 -28.10
CA ALA A 89 -10.70 -14.85 -28.59
C ALA A 89 -11.06 -16.21 -27.96
N GLY A 90 -12.04 -16.25 -27.06
CA GLY A 90 -12.48 -17.47 -26.40
C GLY A 90 -11.49 -17.98 -25.33
N ALA A 91 -10.65 -17.11 -24.77
CA ALA A 91 -9.74 -17.49 -23.70
C ALA A 91 -10.51 -18.03 -22.48
N ARG A 92 -9.90 -18.98 -21.79
CA ARG A 92 -10.43 -19.64 -20.59
C ARG A 92 -9.41 -19.58 -19.47
N VAL A 93 -9.87 -19.79 -18.25
CA VAL A 93 -9.00 -19.87 -17.06
C VAL A 93 -9.35 -21.12 -16.28
N ASP A 94 -8.36 -21.74 -15.67
CA ASP A 94 -8.54 -22.89 -14.79
C ASP A 94 -7.77 -22.71 -13.48
N ARG A 95 -7.62 -23.80 -12.71
CA ARG A 95 -6.93 -23.78 -11.40
C ARG A 95 -5.42 -23.59 -11.51
N GLN A 96 -4.82 -23.79 -12.68
CA GLN A 96 -3.41 -23.55 -12.92
C GLN A 96 -3.15 -22.06 -13.19
N CYS A 97 -4.10 -21.36 -13.80
CA CYS A 97 -4.00 -19.94 -14.07
C CYS A 97 -4.00 -19.09 -12.78
N GLY A 98 -3.13 -18.09 -12.77
CA GLY A 98 -3.00 -17.01 -11.80
C GLY A 98 -3.28 -15.63 -12.39
N LEU A 99 -3.40 -14.66 -11.51
CA LEU A 99 -3.38 -13.24 -11.83
C LEU A 99 -2.29 -12.60 -10.96
N HIS A 100 -1.34 -11.92 -11.58
CA HIS A 100 -0.30 -11.19 -10.86
C HIS A 100 -0.46 -9.69 -11.07
N ILE A 101 -0.38 -8.94 -9.97
CA ILE A 101 -0.39 -7.47 -10.00
C ILE A 101 0.93 -6.98 -9.42
N HIS A 102 1.63 -6.17 -10.20
CA HIS A 102 2.83 -5.47 -9.80
C HIS A 102 2.47 -4.03 -9.45
N LEU A 103 2.81 -3.58 -8.25
CA LEU A 103 2.70 -2.16 -7.87
C LEU A 103 4.10 -1.55 -7.79
N ASP A 104 4.31 -0.43 -8.48
CA ASP A 104 5.58 0.31 -8.44
C ASP A 104 5.91 0.66 -6.98
N CYS A 105 7.15 0.45 -6.57
CA CYS A 105 7.64 0.75 -5.24
C CYS A 105 8.97 1.51 -5.28
N ARG A 106 9.25 2.23 -6.38
CA ARG A 106 10.53 2.94 -6.54
C ARG A 106 10.64 4.12 -5.57
N ASP A 107 9.53 4.83 -5.39
CA ASP A 107 9.33 5.93 -4.42
C ASP A 107 9.32 5.45 -2.95
N MET A 108 8.99 4.19 -2.71
CA MET A 108 8.90 3.63 -1.36
C MET A 108 10.29 3.38 -0.74
N SER A 109 10.41 3.69 0.54
CA SER A 109 11.50 3.27 1.42
C SER A 109 11.41 1.79 1.79
N VAL A 110 12.52 1.21 2.24
CA VAL A 110 12.57 -0.20 2.69
C VAL A 110 11.56 -0.48 3.80
N ALA A 111 11.39 0.47 4.73
CA ALA A 111 10.45 0.32 5.84
C ALA A 111 8.99 0.31 5.38
N GLU A 112 8.64 1.04 4.33
CA GLU A 112 7.30 1.01 3.74
C GLU A 112 7.04 -0.32 3.03
N CYS A 113 8.01 -0.83 2.26
CA CYS A 113 7.91 -2.17 1.66
C CYS A 113 7.75 -3.27 2.72
N GLN A 114 8.50 -3.19 3.83
CA GLN A 114 8.36 -4.10 4.96
C GLN A 114 7.00 -3.99 5.64
N THR A 115 6.44 -2.79 5.74
CA THR A 115 5.12 -2.58 6.32
C THR A 115 4.02 -3.19 5.44
N VAL A 116 4.10 -3.02 4.12
CA VAL A 116 3.20 -3.69 3.17
C VAL A 116 3.27 -5.21 3.35
N PHE A 117 4.48 -5.77 3.34
CA PHE A 117 4.67 -7.22 3.49
C PHE A 117 4.12 -7.73 4.83
N LYS A 118 4.47 -7.06 5.93
CA LYS A 118 4.03 -7.44 7.28
C LYS A 118 2.51 -7.37 7.39
N ARG A 119 1.89 -6.27 6.96
CA ARG A 119 0.43 -6.13 6.99
C ARG A 119 -0.25 -7.24 6.19
N TYR A 120 0.27 -7.57 5.01
CA TYR A 120 -0.30 -8.64 4.19
C TYR A 120 -0.17 -10.00 4.89
N SER A 121 0.96 -10.27 5.52
CA SER A 121 1.18 -11.46 6.36
C SER A 121 0.20 -11.51 7.54
N ASP A 122 0.04 -10.41 8.28
CA ASP A 122 -0.85 -10.35 9.44
C ASP A 122 -2.32 -10.60 9.04
N TYR A 123 -2.74 -10.08 7.88
CA TYR A 123 -4.11 -10.19 7.38
C TYR A 123 -4.30 -11.29 6.33
N GLU A 124 -3.33 -12.17 6.12
CA GLU A 124 -3.40 -13.19 5.06
C GLU A 124 -4.65 -14.07 5.20
N HIS A 125 -4.99 -14.48 6.43
CA HIS A 125 -6.18 -15.28 6.70
C HIS A 125 -7.50 -14.55 6.39
N ALA A 126 -7.53 -13.22 6.52
CA ALA A 126 -8.68 -12.42 6.15
C ALA A 126 -8.77 -12.28 4.63
N ILE A 127 -7.63 -12.04 3.95
CA ILE A 127 -7.54 -11.96 2.49
C ILE A 127 -7.85 -13.32 1.84
N ASP A 128 -7.48 -14.44 2.47
CA ASP A 128 -7.83 -15.79 2.01
C ASP A 128 -9.35 -15.97 1.84
N ARG A 129 -10.18 -15.27 2.63
CA ARG A 129 -11.65 -15.39 2.55
C ARG A 129 -12.21 -14.91 1.21
N ILE A 130 -11.58 -13.91 0.58
CA ILE A 130 -11.99 -13.40 -0.73
C ILE A 130 -11.36 -14.15 -1.91
N MET A 131 -10.57 -15.19 -1.62
CA MET A 131 -9.90 -16.03 -2.61
C MET A 131 -10.57 -17.41 -2.72
N PRO A 132 -10.59 -18.05 -3.90
CA PRO A 132 -11.09 -19.42 -4.01
C PRO A 132 -10.17 -20.39 -3.25
N ARG A 133 -10.71 -21.55 -2.82
CA ARG A 133 -9.98 -22.53 -1.99
C ARG A 133 -8.59 -22.92 -2.53
N SER A 134 -8.39 -22.93 -3.85
CA SER A 134 -7.09 -23.23 -4.48
C SER A 134 -5.98 -22.21 -4.20
N ARG A 135 -6.33 -21.00 -3.75
CA ARG A 135 -5.40 -19.89 -3.50
C ARG A 135 -5.28 -19.52 -2.01
N ARG A 136 -5.93 -20.29 -1.13
CA ARG A 136 -5.88 -20.13 0.33
C ARG A 136 -4.73 -20.92 0.94
N GLY A 137 -4.27 -20.52 2.12
CA GLY A 137 -3.21 -21.21 2.85
C GLY A 137 -1.91 -21.31 2.05
N ASN A 138 -1.25 -22.47 2.11
CA ASN A 138 0.05 -22.69 1.47
C ASN A 138 -0.08 -23.30 0.06
N ALA A 139 -0.50 -22.50 -0.91
CA ALA A 139 -0.62 -22.93 -2.30
C ALA A 139 0.75 -22.96 -3.03
N ARG A 140 0.96 -23.96 -3.90
CA ARG A 140 2.26 -24.26 -4.54
C ARG A 140 2.95 -23.06 -5.21
N TRP A 141 2.19 -22.20 -5.88
CA TRP A 141 2.71 -21.08 -6.68
C TRP A 141 2.45 -19.69 -6.05
N CYS A 142 1.79 -19.67 -4.89
CA CYS A 142 1.55 -18.49 -4.08
C CYS A 142 1.52 -18.90 -2.60
N GLY A 143 2.67 -19.37 -2.11
CA GLY A 143 2.86 -19.87 -0.76
C GLY A 143 2.51 -18.85 0.31
N THR A 144 2.14 -19.36 1.48
CA THR A 144 1.79 -18.54 2.65
C THR A 144 2.98 -17.73 3.13
N ILE A 145 2.72 -16.52 3.60
CA ILE A 145 3.67 -15.63 4.26
C ILE A 145 3.29 -15.35 5.72
N ALA A 146 2.18 -15.88 6.22
CA ALA A 146 1.65 -15.64 7.57
C ALA A 146 2.64 -15.90 8.72
N HIS A 147 3.68 -16.69 8.48
CA HIS A 147 4.75 -17.00 9.43
C HIS A 147 6.12 -16.45 9.02
N SER A 148 6.18 -15.72 7.91
CA SER A 148 7.40 -15.08 7.43
C SER A 148 7.58 -13.72 8.10
N SER A 149 8.80 -13.42 8.54
CA SER A 149 9.13 -12.09 9.07
C SER A 149 10.29 -11.49 8.29
N VAL A 150 10.08 -10.31 7.74
CA VAL A 150 11.13 -9.49 7.12
C VAL A 150 11.64 -8.49 8.14
N LYS A 151 12.56 -8.93 9.01
CA LYS A 151 13.10 -8.11 10.09
C LYS A 151 13.89 -6.92 9.54
N ARG A 152 13.66 -5.74 10.11
CA ARG A 152 14.25 -4.48 9.63
C ARG A 152 15.76 -4.43 9.82
N GLU A 153 16.26 -5.04 10.88
CA GLU A 153 17.67 -5.11 11.20
C GLU A 153 18.43 -5.95 10.16
N THR A 154 17.80 -7.02 9.68
CA THR A 154 18.36 -7.97 8.70
C THR A 154 18.23 -7.46 7.26
N TYR A 155 17.07 -6.90 6.90
CA TYR A 155 16.76 -6.48 5.53
C TYR A 155 16.59 -4.96 5.47
N ASN A 156 17.71 -4.23 5.45
CA ASN A 156 17.74 -2.77 5.57
C ASN A 156 17.95 -2.04 4.23
N THR A 157 18.10 -2.77 3.12
CA THR A 157 18.16 -2.27 1.74
C THR A 157 17.13 -2.97 0.86
N LYS A 158 16.81 -2.44 -0.34
CA LYS A 158 15.91 -3.12 -1.28
C LYS A 158 16.53 -4.42 -1.80
N GLU A 159 17.85 -4.45 -1.95
CA GLU A 159 18.63 -5.61 -2.40
C GLU A 159 18.64 -6.73 -1.36
N SER A 160 18.79 -6.41 -0.07
CA SER A 160 18.68 -7.43 0.98
C SER A 160 17.24 -7.92 1.11
N LEU A 161 16.27 -7.00 1.07
CA LEU A 161 14.85 -7.34 1.18
C LEU A 161 14.34 -8.19 0.00
N SER A 162 14.88 -8.02 -1.21
CA SER A 162 14.50 -8.86 -2.36
C SER A 162 14.86 -10.33 -2.19
N ASN A 163 15.80 -10.65 -1.29
CA ASN A 163 16.26 -12.01 -1.02
C ASN A 163 15.58 -12.65 0.21
N ALA A 164 14.60 -11.99 0.83
CA ALA A 164 14.13 -12.38 2.15
C ALA A 164 13.31 -13.68 2.20
N ILE A 165 12.54 -14.00 1.15
CA ILE A 165 11.59 -15.14 1.18
C ILE A 165 11.60 -16.00 -0.09
N GLY A 166 12.00 -15.45 -1.24
CA GLY A 166 11.91 -16.12 -2.56
C GLY A 166 10.61 -15.83 -3.34
N ARG A 167 10.54 -16.33 -4.58
CA ARG A 167 9.59 -15.86 -5.61
C ARG A 167 8.13 -16.35 -5.46
N TYR A 168 7.91 -17.57 -4.99
CA TYR A 168 6.63 -18.26 -5.11
C TYR A 168 5.70 -18.07 -3.90
N HIS A 169 5.49 -16.82 -3.51
CA HIS A 169 4.68 -16.44 -2.35
C HIS A 169 3.59 -15.44 -2.73
N LYS A 170 2.55 -15.33 -1.91
CA LYS A 170 1.41 -14.41 -2.13
C LYS A 170 1.85 -12.96 -2.36
N VAL A 171 2.85 -12.52 -1.61
CA VAL A 171 3.58 -11.27 -1.85
C VAL A 171 5.02 -11.61 -2.19
N ASN A 172 5.45 -11.28 -3.40
CA ASN A 172 6.79 -11.50 -3.88
C ASN A 172 7.59 -10.19 -3.90
N LEU A 173 8.71 -10.20 -3.17
CA LEU A 173 9.62 -9.06 -3.04
C LEU A 173 10.83 -9.14 -3.98
N THR A 174 11.04 -10.22 -4.74
CA THR A 174 12.27 -10.40 -5.55
C THR A 174 12.46 -9.32 -6.61
N ASN A 175 11.38 -8.63 -7.01
CA ASN A 175 11.38 -7.60 -8.04
C ASN A 175 11.64 -6.18 -7.52
N ILE A 176 11.71 -5.95 -6.19
CA ILE A 176 11.76 -4.57 -5.64
C ILE A 176 13.08 -3.85 -5.95
N ALA A 177 14.19 -4.57 -6.04
CA ALA A 177 15.51 -3.99 -6.33
C ALA A 177 15.77 -3.93 -7.85
N SER A 178 15.40 -4.98 -8.58
CA SER A 178 15.69 -5.12 -10.00
C SER A 178 14.71 -4.38 -10.90
N ARG A 179 13.40 -4.51 -10.64
CA ARG A 179 12.34 -3.91 -11.46
C ARG A 179 11.65 -2.73 -10.77
N GLY A 180 11.76 -2.63 -9.45
CA GLY A 180 11.13 -1.57 -8.67
C GLY A 180 9.63 -1.79 -8.44
N SER A 181 9.20 -3.03 -8.25
CA SER A 181 7.80 -3.36 -7.96
C SER A 181 7.64 -4.43 -6.89
N ILE A 182 6.61 -4.32 -6.06
CA ILE A 182 6.09 -5.43 -5.24
C ILE A 182 5.07 -6.20 -6.08
N GLU A 183 5.20 -7.52 -6.13
CA GLU A 183 4.31 -8.39 -6.89
C GLU A 183 3.32 -9.10 -5.96
N PHE A 184 2.03 -9.00 -6.26
CA PHE A 184 0.95 -9.67 -5.55
C PHE A 184 0.40 -10.79 -6.43
N ARG A 185 0.58 -12.03 -5.97
CA ARG A 185 0.34 -13.24 -6.76
C ARG A 185 -0.82 -14.08 -6.24
N GLN A 186 -1.56 -13.63 -5.24
CA GLN A 186 -2.54 -14.51 -4.57
C GLN A 186 -3.79 -14.78 -5.41
N HIS A 187 -4.22 -13.85 -6.26
CA HIS A 187 -5.50 -13.97 -6.95
C HIS A 187 -5.52 -15.13 -7.96
N SER A 188 -6.67 -15.79 -8.09
CA SER A 188 -6.87 -16.84 -9.10
C SER A 188 -6.91 -16.27 -10.51
N GLY A 189 -6.58 -17.09 -11.51
CA GLY A 189 -6.73 -16.71 -12.91
C GLY A 189 -8.13 -16.20 -13.22
N THR A 190 -8.20 -15.09 -13.96
CA THR A 190 -9.45 -14.50 -14.43
C THR A 190 -9.18 -13.59 -15.61
N THR A 191 -10.08 -13.59 -16.60
CA THR A 191 -10.10 -12.62 -17.70
C THR A 191 -11.16 -11.53 -17.48
N ASN A 192 -11.88 -11.56 -16.35
CA ASN A 192 -12.97 -10.64 -16.09
C ASN A 192 -12.41 -9.31 -15.56
N TYR A 193 -12.59 -8.24 -16.34
CA TYR A 193 -12.11 -6.89 -16.01
C TYR A 193 -12.53 -6.45 -14.59
N ASN A 194 -13.81 -6.59 -14.24
CA ASN A 194 -14.30 -6.14 -12.93
C ASN A 194 -13.63 -6.86 -11.75
N LYS A 195 -13.30 -8.15 -11.88
CA LYS A 195 -12.54 -8.87 -10.83
C LYS A 195 -11.13 -8.33 -10.70
N ILE A 196 -10.45 -8.10 -11.83
CA ILE A 196 -9.08 -7.57 -11.86
C ILE A 196 -9.05 -6.13 -11.32
N TYR A 197 -9.97 -5.28 -11.77
CA TYR A 197 -10.12 -3.90 -11.32
C TYR A 197 -10.30 -3.80 -9.81
N ASN A 198 -11.25 -4.56 -9.25
CA ASN A 198 -11.52 -4.50 -7.81
C ASN A 198 -10.33 -5.02 -6.99
N TRP A 199 -9.65 -6.07 -7.47
CA TRP A 199 -8.43 -6.57 -6.84
C TRP A 199 -7.28 -5.56 -6.90
N LEU A 200 -7.06 -4.93 -8.06
CA LEU A 200 -6.09 -3.85 -8.24
C LEU A 200 -6.40 -2.67 -7.29
N ASN A 201 -7.67 -2.27 -7.21
CA ASN A 201 -8.11 -1.17 -6.37
C ASN A 201 -7.83 -1.43 -4.89
N PHE A 202 -8.20 -2.62 -4.41
CA PHE A 202 -7.88 -3.06 -3.05
C PHE A 202 -6.37 -2.99 -2.79
N LEU A 203 -5.54 -3.51 -3.69
CA LEU A 203 -4.08 -3.50 -3.51
C LEU A 203 -3.49 -2.08 -3.53
N GLN A 204 -3.96 -1.19 -4.40
CA GLN A 204 -3.50 0.20 -4.46
C GLN A 204 -3.79 0.91 -3.12
N GLN A 205 -5.02 0.81 -2.63
CA GLN A 205 -5.44 1.42 -1.37
C GLN A 205 -4.71 0.77 -0.18
N PHE A 206 -4.57 -0.56 -0.16
CA PHE A 206 -3.82 -1.29 0.87
C PHE A 206 -2.36 -0.82 0.96
N VAL A 207 -1.67 -0.63 -0.18
CA VAL A 207 -0.30 -0.11 -0.21
C VAL A 207 -0.25 1.34 0.26
N ALA A 208 -1.17 2.19 -0.19
CA ALA A 208 -1.25 3.59 0.25
C ALA A 208 -1.43 3.70 1.77
N SER A 209 -2.38 2.95 2.34
CA SER A 209 -2.61 2.85 3.78
C SER A 209 -1.39 2.33 4.53
N SER A 210 -0.68 1.35 3.97
CA SER A 210 0.54 0.81 4.57
C SER A 210 1.64 1.87 4.66
N ILE A 211 1.81 2.69 3.61
CA ILE A 211 2.76 3.81 3.60
C ILE A 211 2.41 4.83 4.68
N GLN A 212 1.13 5.21 4.78
CA GLN A 212 0.64 6.13 5.81
C GLN A 212 0.97 5.62 7.22
N LEU A 213 0.73 4.33 7.49
CA LEU A 213 1.03 3.72 8.78
C LEU A 213 2.52 3.66 9.08
N THR A 214 3.39 3.47 8.08
CA THR A 214 4.85 3.58 8.28
C THR A 214 5.23 5.00 8.70
N GLY A 215 4.64 6.02 8.07
CA GLY A 215 4.82 7.43 8.44
C GLY A 215 4.44 7.69 9.89
N VAL A 216 3.24 7.27 10.30
CA VAL A 216 2.75 7.39 11.69
C VAL A 216 3.67 6.66 12.67
N ALA A 217 4.02 5.40 12.39
CA ALA A 217 4.91 4.63 13.26
C ALA A 217 6.30 5.27 13.39
N ARG A 218 6.82 5.92 12.34
CA ARG A 218 8.07 6.69 12.39
C ARG A 218 7.92 7.93 13.25
N THR A 219 6.81 8.67 13.17
CA THR A 219 6.52 9.83 14.02
C THR A 219 6.43 9.42 15.48
N VAL A 220 5.68 8.36 15.80
CA VAL A 220 5.52 7.83 17.16
C VAL A 220 6.84 7.28 17.72
N ARG A 221 7.61 6.49 16.93
CA ARG A 221 8.93 5.98 17.36
C ARG A 221 10.02 7.06 17.46
N ARG A 222 9.83 8.26 16.90
CA ARG A 222 10.81 9.37 17.00
C ARG A 222 10.72 10.16 18.30
N VAL A 223 9.78 9.85 19.19
CA VAL A 223 9.82 10.33 20.57
C VAL A 223 10.85 9.49 21.36
N ARG A 224 12.14 9.65 21.03
CA ARG A 224 13.20 9.26 21.98
C ARG A 224 13.12 10.23 23.16
N SER A 225 12.88 9.73 24.37
CA SER A 225 12.90 10.50 25.61
C SER A 225 14.32 11.02 25.90
N LYS A 226 14.73 12.08 25.21
CA LYS A 226 15.83 12.92 25.70
C LYS A 226 15.26 13.80 26.80
N GLN A 227 15.89 13.83 27.98
CA GLN A 227 15.61 14.84 29.02
C GLN A 227 15.78 16.24 28.42
N ARG A 228 14.68 16.82 27.92
CA ARG A 228 14.63 18.14 27.29
C ARG A 228 13.72 19.01 28.13
N TRP A 229 14.02 20.30 28.23
CA TRP A 229 13.08 21.26 28.81
C TRP A 229 11.78 21.22 28.02
N TYR A 230 10.67 21.18 28.76
CA TYR A 230 9.31 21.07 28.28
C TYR A 230 9.02 19.78 27.50
N ASN A 231 9.65 18.65 27.84
CA ASN A 231 9.54 17.42 27.05
C ASN A 231 8.10 16.96 26.82
N GLN A 232 7.23 17.05 27.84
CA GLN A 232 5.81 16.69 27.70
C GLN A 232 5.09 17.59 26.69
N LEU A 233 5.24 18.91 26.78
CA LEU A 233 4.67 19.86 25.83
C LEU A 233 5.22 19.67 24.42
N ARG A 234 6.54 19.49 24.30
CA ARG A 234 7.20 19.23 23.02
C ARG A 234 6.70 17.94 22.39
N THR A 235 6.58 16.88 23.17
CA THR A 235 6.09 15.58 22.70
C THR A 235 4.64 15.70 22.23
N ALA A 236 3.78 16.36 23.01
CA ALA A 236 2.39 16.60 22.61
C ALA A 236 2.29 17.36 21.28
N TYR A 237 3.12 18.39 21.10
CA TYR A 237 3.13 19.20 19.88
C TYR A 237 3.77 18.46 18.68
N GLU A 238 4.85 17.71 18.90
CA GLU A 238 5.52 16.84 17.91
C GLU A 238 4.57 15.71 17.44
N ASN A 239 3.71 15.19 18.32
CA ASN A 239 2.74 14.13 17.99
C ASN A 239 1.61 14.59 17.07
N VAL A 240 1.25 15.88 17.08
CA VAL A 240 0.25 16.45 16.15
C VAL A 240 0.87 17.01 14.87
N GLY A 241 2.11 16.60 14.55
CA GLY A 241 2.83 17.03 13.35
C GLY A 241 3.48 18.40 13.47
N GLY A 242 3.54 18.97 14.67
CA GLY A 242 4.16 20.27 14.93
C GLY A 242 5.66 20.17 15.23
N SER A 243 6.33 21.32 15.26
CA SER A 243 7.72 21.46 15.70
C SER A 243 7.88 22.55 16.76
N VAL A 244 8.78 22.31 17.73
CA VAL A 244 9.10 23.26 18.81
C VAL A 244 10.58 23.57 18.82
N THR A 245 10.95 24.82 18.52
CA THR A 245 12.35 25.28 18.46
C THR A 245 12.56 26.53 19.31
N TYR A 246 13.77 26.76 19.82
CA TYR A 246 14.08 27.98 20.57
C TYR A 246 14.71 29.02 19.63
N SER A 247 14.05 30.16 19.46
CA SER A 247 14.61 31.29 18.73
C SER A 247 15.51 32.10 19.66
N LYS A 248 16.83 31.98 19.48
CA LYS A 248 17.82 32.74 20.27
C LYS A 248 17.65 34.26 20.11
N GLY A 249 17.35 34.72 18.90
CA GLY A 249 17.17 36.15 18.60
C GLY A 249 15.94 36.75 19.28
N LEU A 250 14.84 35.99 19.36
CA LEU A 250 13.60 36.44 19.99
C LEU A 250 13.50 36.08 21.49
N LYS A 251 14.42 35.25 21.99
CA LYS A 251 14.37 34.62 23.32
C LYS A 251 13.01 33.93 23.62
N LYS A 252 12.37 33.40 22.57
CA LYS A 252 11.06 32.73 22.63
C LYS A 252 11.12 31.35 21.98
N TRP A 253 10.23 30.47 22.41
CA TRP A 253 9.98 29.19 21.76
C TRP A 253 9.03 29.38 20.60
N ARG A 254 9.47 28.99 19.40
CA ARG A 254 8.69 28.92 18.18
C ARG A 254 7.96 27.59 18.14
N PHE A 255 6.65 27.66 17.98
CA PHE A 255 5.74 26.54 17.74
C PHE A 255 5.22 26.66 16.32
N GLU A 256 5.35 25.60 15.53
CA GLU A 256 4.98 25.57 14.13
C GLU A 256 4.25 24.27 13.77
N THR A 257 3.04 24.38 13.20
CA THR A 257 2.28 23.25 12.66
C THR A 257 1.58 23.67 11.38
N GLY A 258 1.96 23.08 10.25
CA GLY A 258 1.46 23.50 8.93
C GLY A 258 1.82 24.96 8.66
N GLU A 259 0.82 25.80 8.38
CA GLU A 259 1.00 27.25 8.15
C GLU A 259 0.94 28.08 9.45
N THR A 260 0.59 27.46 10.58
CA THR A 260 0.44 28.18 11.85
C THR A 260 1.77 28.26 12.57
N ILE A 261 2.20 29.48 12.91
CA ILE A 261 3.41 29.76 13.70
C ILE A 261 3.06 30.70 14.84
N PHE A 262 3.44 30.35 16.08
CA PHE A 262 3.34 31.25 17.23
C PHE A 262 4.55 31.13 18.15
N PHE A 263 4.68 32.09 19.08
CA PHE A 263 5.84 32.19 19.97
C PHE A 263 5.43 32.31 21.44
N LEU A 264 6.04 31.50 22.30
CA LEU A 264 5.86 31.58 23.75
C LEU A 264 7.16 31.89 24.47
N THR A 265 7.10 32.72 25.50
CA THR A 265 8.20 32.94 26.44
C THR A 265 8.35 31.77 27.42
N ASN A 266 9.47 31.69 28.15
CA ASN A 266 9.63 30.69 29.22
C ASN A 266 8.54 30.82 30.30
N ALA A 267 8.17 32.05 30.68
CA ALA A 267 7.16 32.31 31.70
C ALA A 267 5.78 31.78 31.25
N GLN A 268 5.37 32.09 30.02
CA GLN A 268 4.11 31.61 29.46
C GLN A 268 4.05 30.08 29.35
N ILE A 269 5.18 29.41 29.05
CA ILE A 269 5.21 27.94 29.05
C ILE A 269 5.17 27.38 30.48
N GLN A 270 5.83 28.03 31.45
CA GLN A 270 5.85 27.59 32.85
C GLN A 270 4.47 27.62 33.50
N GLU A 271 3.60 28.55 33.12
CA GLU A 271 2.21 28.61 33.59
C GLU A 271 1.43 27.31 33.31
N LEU A 272 1.82 26.56 32.27
CA LEU A 272 1.22 25.29 31.89
C LEU A 272 1.62 24.12 32.82
N TYR A 273 2.60 24.31 33.71
CA TYR A 273 3.16 23.26 34.58
C TYR A 273 2.90 23.54 36.07
N PRO A 274 2.82 22.48 36.93
CA PRO A 274 2.70 22.62 38.39
C PRO A 274 3.80 23.53 38.96
N GLU A 275 3.48 24.32 39.98
CA GLU A 275 4.49 25.13 40.65
C GLU A 275 5.54 24.21 41.31
N GLY A 276 6.81 24.58 41.25
CA GLY A 276 7.92 23.74 41.75
C GLY A 276 8.24 22.50 40.89
N SER A 277 7.64 22.36 39.70
CA SER A 277 7.84 21.19 38.84
C SER A 277 9.20 21.13 38.14
N SER A 278 9.65 19.90 37.89
CA SER A 278 10.74 19.63 36.94
C SER A 278 10.20 19.79 35.51
N LEU A 279 10.38 20.97 34.92
CA LEU A 279 9.87 21.28 33.57
C LEU A 279 10.47 20.36 32.48
N LYS A 280 11.41 19.46 32.81
CA LYS A 280 11.88 18.43 31.88
C LYS A 280 10.82 17.36 31.61
N ASN A 281 10.16 16.81 32.62
CA ASN A 281 9.29 15.63 32.44
C ASN A 281 7.95 15.71 33.18
N THR A 282 7.70 16.75 33.96
CA THR A 282 6.44 16.87 34.71
C THR A 282 5.24 17.01 33.77
N PRO A 283 4.10 16.36 34.07
CA PRO A 283 2.84 16.58 33.35
C PRO A 283 2.35 18.04 33.42
N LEU A 284 1.52 18.44 32.46
CA LEU A 284 0.88 19.77 32.44
C LEU A 284 -0.21 19.86 33.54
N LYS A 285 -0.45 21.07 34.08
CA LYS A 285 -1.49 21.36 35.10
C LYS A 285 -2.91 20.99 34.67
N VAL A 286 -3.16 21.01 33.36
CA VAL A 286 -4.47 20.81 32.74
C VAL A 286 -4.31 20.02 31.46
N THR A 287 -5.38 19.33 31.04
CA THR A 287 -5.40 18.60 29.78
C THR A 287 -5.19 19.58 28.62
N TRP A 288 -4.22 19.27 27.75
CA TRP A 288 -3.74 20.11 26.64
C TRP A 288 -4.85 20.70 25.76
N GLN A 289 -5.98 20.00 25.63
CA GLN A 289 -7.17 20.42 24.87
C GLN A 289 -7.86 21.68 25.42
N SER A 290 -7.69 21.99 26.71
CA SER A 290 -8.44 23.07 27.39
C SER A 290 -7.78 24.44 27.25
N GLN A 291 -6.46 24.53 27.08
CA GLN A 291 -5.73 25.81 26.99
C GLN A 291 -5.51 26.35 25.57
N ILE A 292 -5.50 25.51 24.52
CA ILE A 292 -5.40 26.02 23.12
C ILE A 292 -6.68 26.75 22.67
N ARG A 293 -7.81 26.55 23.37
CA ARG A 293 -9.03 27.35 23.16
C ARG A 293 -8.86 28.85 23.45
N LEU A 294 -7.81 29.24 24.17
CA LEU A 294 -7.56 30.62 24.61
C LEU A 294 -6.56 31.40 23.75
N LEU A 295 -5.98 30.80 22.69
CA LEU A 295 -4.91 31.43 21.87
C LEU A 295 -5.24 31.53 20.37
N ASP A 296 -6.52 31.74 20.04
CA ASP A 296 -7.06 32.02 18.69
C ASP A 296 -6.87 30.94 17.62
N GLY A 297 -7.97 30.24 17.30
CA GLY A 297 -8.32 29.97 15.89
C GLY A 297 -8.42 28.52 15.38
N VAL A 298 -8.11 27.48 16.16
CA VAL A 298 -8.23 26.08 15.66
C VAL A 298 -9.36 25.34 16.38
N PRO A 299 -10.41 24.88 15.67
CA PRO A 299 -11.45 24.06 16.29
C PRO A 299 -10.86 22.71 16.74
N PRO A 300 -11.30 22.16 17.90
CA PRO A 300 -10.88 20.84 18.33
C PRO A 300 -11.50 19.79 17.39
N GLN A 301 -10.69 19.15 16.56
CA GLN A 301 -11.01 17.76 16.21
C GLN A 301 -10.72 16.95 17.47
N ARG A 302 -11.76 16.31 18.00
CA ARG A 302 -11.67 15.33 19.09
C ARG A 302 -10.47 14.42 18.82
N THR A 303 -9.46 14.47 19.68
CA THR A 303 -8.61 13.30 19.86
C THR A 303 -9.46 12.30 20.62
N GLU A 304 -10.27 11.55 19.88
CA GLU A 304 -10.55 10.18 20.27
C GLU A 304 -9.19 9.52 20.54
N GLN A 305 -9.11 8.70 21.58
CA GLN A 305 -7.95 7.85 21.80
C GLN A 305 -7.71 7.14 20.48
N TYR A 306 -6.65 7.54 19.75
CA TYR A 306 -6.25 6.88 18.50
C TYR A 306 -5.77 5.49 18.91
N THR A 307 -6.70 4.55 19.07
CA THR A 307 -6.44 3.18 18.66
C THR A 307 -6.08 3.32 17.19
N GLN A 308 -4.79 3.25 16.88
CA GLN A 308 -4.33 3.28 15.50
C GLN A 308 -5.06 2.14 14.79
N ASP A 309 -6.11 2.47 14.04
CA ASP A 309 -6.83 1.49 13.24
C ASP A 309 -5.83 1.00 12.20
N ASP A 310 -5.26 -0.17 12.47
CA ASP A 310 -4.36 -0.85 11.57
C ASP A 310 -5.07 -1.98 10.84
N SER A 311 -6.41 -2.05 10.91
CA SER A 311 -7.21 -3.07 10.26
C SER A 311 -6.89 -3.22 8.77
N LEU A 312 -7.26 -4.38 8.22
CA LEU A 312 -7.18 -4.63 6.78
C LEU A 312 -7.90 -3.54 5.97
N THR A 313 -8.98 -2.99 6.54
CA THR A 313 -9.84 -1.98 5.93
C THR A 313 -9.39 -0.54 6.18
N PHE A 314 -8.34 -0.32 6.95
CA PHE A 314 -7.83 1.03 7.22
C PHE A 314 -7.47 1.75 5.90
N GLY A 315 -8.03 2.95 5.72
CA GLY A 315 -7.83 3.80 4.55
C GLY A 315 -8.45 3.26 3.25
N LEU A 316 -9.26 2.20 3.32
CA LEU A 316 -10.01 1.72 2.16
C LEU A 316 -11.32 2.52 1.98
N THR A 317 -11.76 2.69 0.73
CA THR A 317 -13.05 3.31 0.44
C THR A 317 -14.21 2.36 0.76
N PRO A 318 -15.42 2.89 1.05
CA PRO A 318 -16.60 2.07 1.32
C PRO A 318 -16.90 1.05 0.22
N GLU A 319 -16.70 1.40 -1.05
CA GLU A 319 -16.94 0.52 -2.20
C GLU A 319 -15.99 -0.68 -2.20
N THR A 320 -14.71 -0.45 -1.88
CA THR A 320 -13.73 -1.53 -1.75
C THR A 320 -14.07 -2.45 -0.58
N ILE A 321 -14.51 -1.89 0.55
CA ILE A 321 -14.92 -2.66 1.73
C ILE A 321 -16.15 -3.52 1.42
N ASP A 322 -17.17 -2.94 0.77
CA ASP A 322 -18.36 -3.67 0.31
C ASP A 322 -17.99 -4.82 -0.63
N TRP A 323 -17.10 -4.57 -1.60
CA TRP A 323 -16.62 -5.61 -2.50
C TRP A 323 -15.93 -6.75 -1.75
N LEU A 324 -15.06 -6.46 -0.78
CA LEU A 324 -14.40 -7.48 0.06
C LEU A 324 -15.43 -8.34 0.80
N GLN A 325 -16.46 -7.71 1.38
CA GLN A 325 -17.51 -8.40 2.13
C GLN A 325 -18.37 -9.29 1.23
N ARG A 326 -18.85 -8.76 0.11
CA ARG A 326 -19.62 -9.55 -0.87
C ARG A 326 -18.81 -10.72 -1.38
N ARG A 327 -17.53 -10.50 -1.72
CA ARG A 327 -16.66 -11.55 -2.23
C ARG A 327 -16.39 -12.65 -1.21
N ALA A 328 -16.24 -12.30 0.07
CA ALA A 328 -16.09 -13.28 1.14
C ALA A 328 -17.35 -14.15 1.30
N ASN A 329 -18.54 -13.55 1.21
CA ASN A 329 -19.82 -14.26 1.28
C ASN A 329 -20.08 -15.17 0.07
N GLU A 330 -19.64 -14.77 -1.13
CA GLU A 330 -19.72 -15.62 -2.33
C GLU A 330 -18.86 -16.90 -2.23
N LEU A 331 -17.85 -16.90 -1.35
CA LEU A 331 -16.82 -17.94 -1.27
C LEU A 331 -16.76 -18.66 0.09
N SER A 332 -17.69 -18.34 1.01
CA SER A 332 -17.88 -19.01 2.30
C SER A 332 -18.60 -20.34 2.11
#